data_AF-A8U0H9-F1
#
_entry.id   AF-A8U0H9-F1
#
_cell.length_a   1.000
_cell.length_b   1.000
_cell.length_c   1.000
_cell.angle_alpha   90.00
_cell.angle_beta   90.00
_cell.angle_gamma   90.00
#
_symmetry.space_group_name_H-M   'P 1'
#
loop_
_entity.id
_entity.type
_entity.pdbx_description
1 polymer ?
#
loop_
_entity_poly.entity_id
_entity_poly.type
_entity_poly.pdbx_seq_one_letter_code
_entity_poly.pdbx_strand_id
1 'polypeptide(L)'
;MGDGMALLDLPGAGLGRDPIPGPDPAGENVRYEEEFTRLEDEIGKMQSAGPAAVDWPGVVGMASAILANRSKDLLVASWLTFALNREAGLDGLVAGIEVIRGIMEAHWEDCFPPIKRMRARVGAVEWIAERVGPTLADITVSPDNAEGIVALFEAVDGLDRTLGEKADGVQASLGDLLRPLRNLKRDADFIAEQNA
;
A
#
# COMPACT_ATOMS: atom_id res chain seq x y z
N MET A 1 2.49 19.67 16.76
CA MET A 1 1.19 19.28 16.18
C MET A 1 1.36 19.47 14.69
N GLY A 2 1.83 18.44 14.00
CA GLY A 2 1.91 18.51 12.55
C GLY A 2 0.49 18.42 12.01
N ASP A 3 0.13 19.31 11.09
CA ASP A 3 -1.04 19.11 10.26
C ASP A 3 -0.86 17.74 9.59
N GLY A 4 -1.70 16.77 9.98
CA GLY A 4 -1.77 15.50 9.29
C GLY A 4 -2.08 15.76 7.81
N MET A 5 -1.52 14.92 6.94
CA MET A 5 -1.74 15.03 5.49
C MET A 5 -3.23 15.06 5.18
N ALA A 6 -3.69 16.11 4.50
CA ALA A 6 -5.10 16.24 4.16
C ALA A 6 -5.49 15.15 3.14
N LEU A 7 -6.75 14.71 3.19
CA LEU A 7 -7.30 13.70 2.26
C LEU A 7 -7.07 14.02 0.77
N LEU A 8 -7.06 15.31 0.40
CA LEU A 8 -6.84 15.77 -0.97
C LEU A 8 -5.37 15.70 -1.43
N ASP A 9 -4.44 15.58 -0.49
CA ASP A 9 -2.99 15.51 -0.75
C ASP A 9 -2.48 14.07 -0.81
N LEU A 10 -3.34 13.07 -0.52
CA LEU A 10 -2.98 11.66 -0.61
C LEU A 10 -2.72 11.26 -2.07
N PRO A 11 -1.63 10.54 -2.35
CA PRO A 11 -1.40 10.00 -3.69
C PRO A 11 -2.49 8.98 -4.01
N GLY A 12 -3.31 9.28 -5.02
CA GLY A 12 -4.36 8.38 -5.50
C GLY A 12 -3.84 7.32 -6.47
N ALA A 13 -4.76 6.49 -6.98
CA ALA A 13 -4.47 5.42 -7.96
C ALA A 13 -3.69 5.88 -9.20
N GLY A 14 -3.73 7.17 -9.56
CA GLY A 14 -2.93 7.75 -10.65
C GLY A 14 -1.44 7.51 -10.48
N LEU A 15 -0.91 7.59 -9.25
CA LEU A 15 0.52 7.33 -9.00
C LEU A 15 0.92 5.89 -9.40
N GLY A 16 0.02 4.92 -9.22
CA GLY A 16 0.24 3.54 -9.63
C GLY A 16 0.01 3.30 -11.13
N ARG A 17 -1.02 3.91 -11.70
CA ARG A 17 -1.48 3.66 -13.09
C ARG A 17 -0.74 4.48 -14.14
N ASP A 18 -0.45 5.75 -13.85
CA ASP A 18 0.11 6.66 -14.84
C ASP A 18 1.53 6.23 -15.21
N PRO A 19 1.90 6.20 -16.50
CA PRO A 19 3.21 5.74 -16.92
C PRO A 19 4.32 6.69 -16.43
N ILE A 20 5.50 6.13 -16.17
CA ILE A 20 6.71 6.94 -15.97
C ILE A 20 6.97 7.77 -17.25
N PRO A 21 7.33 9.06 -17.15
CA PRO A 21 7.67 9.85 -18.32
C PRO A 21 8.87 9.25 -19.09
N GLY A 22 8.67 8.96 -20.37
CA GLY A 22 9.72 8.42 -21.23
C GLY A 22 9.28 7.22 -22.07
N PRO A 23 10.23 6.47 -22.65
CA PRO A 23 9.95 5.32 -23.50
C PRO A 23 9.53 4.06 -22.73
N ASP A 24 9.85 3.97 -21.43
CA ASP A 24 9.61 2.80 -20.58
C ASP A 24 8.50 3.11 -19.55
N PRO A 25 7.24 2.69 -19.77
CA PRO A 25 6.10 3.07 -18.92
C PRO A 25 6.20 2.62 -17.45
N ALA A 26 6.89 1.50 -17.20
CA ALA A 26 7.18 1.00 -15.86
C ALA A 26 8.47 1.60 -15.26
N GLY A 27 9.22 2.36 -16.05
CA GLY A 27 10.51 2.92 -15.67
C GLY A 27 11.62 1.89 -15.58
N GLU A 28 12.55 2.09 -14.65
CA GLU A 28 13.79 1.32 -14.51
C GLU A 28 13.93 0.66 -13.14
N ASN A 29 14.91 -0.25 -13.01
CA ASN A 29 15.20 -0.91 -11.76
C ASN A 29 16.02 0.01 -10.83
N VAL A 30 15.38 0.58 -9.83
CA VAL A 30 16.00 1.53 -8.88
C VAL A 30 16.77 0.87 -7.73
N ARG A 31 16.87 -0.46 -7.66
CA ARG A 31 17.43 -1.20 -6.49
C ARG A 31 18.87 -0.79 -6.11
N TYR A 32 19.63 -0.22 -7.04
CA TYR A 32 21.02 0.21 -6.84
C TYR A 32 21.20 1.73 -6.88
N GLU A 33 20.10 2.48 -6.97
CA GLU A 33 20.09 3.93 -7.04
C GLU A 33 20.07 4.55 -5.63
N GLU A 34 20.62 5.76 -5.51
CA GLU A 34 20.78 6.44 -4.22
C GLU A 34 19.44 6.70 -3.53
N GLU A 35 18.41 7.11 -4.28
CA GLU A 35 17.09 7.37 -3.71
C GLU A 35 16.42 6.12 -3.14
N PHE A 36 16.68 4.95 -3.72
CA PHE A 36 16.19 3.68 -3.20
C PHE A 36 16.91 3.31 -1.91
N THR A 37 18.25 3.41 -1.88
CA THR A 37 19.04 3.16 -0.67
C THR A 37 18.61 4.08 0.46
N ARG A 38 18.42 5.38 0.18
CA ARG A 38 17.94 6.35 1.17
C ARG A 38 16.57 5.99 1.73
N LEU A 39 15.64 5.57 0.87
CA LEU A 39 14.31 5.12 1.29
C LEU A 39 14.38 3.83 2.12
N GLU A 40 15.19 2.86 1.70
CA GLU A 40 15.40 1.57 2.39
C GLU A 40 16.03 1.80 3.78
N ASP A 41 17.01 2.69 3.89
CA ASP A 41 17.65 3.07 5.16
C ASP A 41 16.64 3.74 6.12
N GLU A 42 15.78 4.62 5.61
CA GLU A 42 14.75 5.28 6.41
C GLU A 42 13.73 4.26 6.95
N ILE A 43 13.24 3.35 6.10
CA ILE A 43 12.37 2.24 6.51
C ILE A 43 13.10 1.31 7.51
N GLY A 44 14.40 1.09 7.33
CA GLY A 44 15.24 0.26 8.19
C GLY A 44 15.31 0.75 9.64
N LYS A 45 15.14 2.05 9.89
CA LYS A 45 15.07 2.61 11.26
C LYS A 45 13.95 2.00 12.09
N MET A 46 12.86 1.55 11.45
CA MET A 46 11.77 0.87 12.15
C MET A 46 12.27 -0.36 12.93
N GLN A 47 13.24 -1.09 12.40
CA GLN A 47 13.79 -2.29 13.04
C GLN A 47 14.93 -1.96 14.00
N SER A 48 15.78 -0.99 13.65
CA SER A 48 16.99 -0.68 14.44
C SER A 48 16.75 0.27 15.60
N ALA A 49 15.81 1.21 15.46
CA ALA A 49 15.52 2.27 16.43
C ALA A 49 14.03 2.39 16.81
N GLY A 50 13.17 1.60 16.18
CA GLY A 50 11.73 1.56 16.42
C GLY A 50 10.92 2.50 15.51
N PRO A 51 9.59 2.33 15.44
CA PRO A 51 8.77 3.05 14.46
C PRO A 51 8.67 4.56 14.66
N ALA A 52 8.95 5.07 15.85
CA ALA A 52 8.96 6.51 16.14
C ALA A 52 10.22 7.23 15.63
N ALA A 53 11.26 6.48 15.23
CA ALA A 53 12.49 7.03 14.67
C ALA A 53 12.44 7.24 13.15
N VAL A 54 11.38 6.76 12.50
CA VAL A 54 11.17 6.85 11.04
C VAL A 54 10.50 8.19 10.71
N ASP A 55 11.06 8.91 9.73
CA ASP A 55 10.43 10.07 9.11
C ASP A 55 9.36 9.62 8.10
N TRP A 56 8.14 9.32 8.58
CA TRP A 56 7.04 8.87 7.73
C TRP A 56 6.64 9.87 6.63
N PRO A 57 6.54 11.19 6.89
CA PRO A 57 6.39 12.18 5.81
C PRO A 57 7.50 12.10 4.76
N GLY A 58 8.76 11.94 5.20
CA GLY A 58 9.90 11.74 4.32
C GLY A 58 9.78 10.47 3.46
N VAL A 59 9.33 9.35 4.04
CA VAL A 59 9.05 8.11 3.32
C VAL A 59 7.97 8.31 2.26
N VAL A 60 6.86 8.99 2.59
CA VAL A 60 5.79 9.31 1.63
C VAL A 60 6.36 10.10 0.45
N GLY A 61 7.14 11.16 0.71
CA GLY A 61 7.73 11.99 -0.33
C GLY A 61 8.72 11.22 -1.23
N MET A 62 9.64 10.47 -0.64
CA MET A 62 10.65 9.70 -1.39
C MET A 62 10.02 8.58 -2.22
N ALA A 63 9.13 7.77 -1.62
CA ALA A 63 8.48 6.67 -2.32
C ALA A 63 7.58 7.20 -3.46
N SER A 64 6.83 8.28 -3.23
CA SER A 64 6.01 8.90 -4.27
C SER A 64 6.87 9.44 -5.42
N ALA A 65 8.01 10.07 -5.12
CA ALA A 65 8.92 10.57 -6.15
C ALA A 65 9.48 9.45 -7.04
N ILE A 66 9.85 8.30 -6.44
CA ILE A 66 10.30 7.12 -7.18
C ILE A 66 9.17 6.58 -8.08
N LEU A 67 7.96 6.40 -7.53
CA LEU A 67 6.83 5.84 -8.25
C LEU A 67 6.30 6.75 -9.37
N ALA A 68 6.46 8.06 -9.24
CA ALA A 68 6.04 9.02 -10.25
C ALA A 68 7.06 9.17 -11.40
N ASN A 69 8.36 9.06 -11.12
CA ASN A 69 9.39 9.52 -12.05
C ASN A 69 10.44 8.49 -12.45
N ARG A 70 10.59 7.38 -11.71
CA ARG A 70 11.70 6.43 -11.91
C ARG A 70 11.24 5.01 -12.12
N SER A 71 10.33 4.49 -11.30
CA SER A 71 10.06 3.05 -11.27
C SER A 71 8.69 2.71 -10.73
N LYS A 72 7.97 1.83 -11.42
CA LYS A 72 6.80 1.14 -10.88
C LYS A 72 7.27 -0.07 -10.08
N ASP A 73 7.71 0.17 -8.85
CA ASP A 73 8.23 -0.86 -7.95
C ASP A 73 7.23 -1.20 -6.84
N LEU A 74 6.86 -2.48 -6.73
CA LEU A 74 5.87 -2.99 -5.78
C LEU A 74 6.37 -2.90 -4.33
N LEU A 75 7.66 -3.02 -4.07
CA LEU A 75 8.20 -2.89 -2.71
C LEU A 75 8.17 -1.43 -2.27
N VAL A 76 8.53 -0.50 -3.16
CA VAL A 76 8.40 0.95 -2.91
C VAL A 76 6.94 1.32 -2.67
N ALA A 77 6.02 0.79 -3.48
CA ALA A 77 4.58 1.00 -3.28
C ALA A 77 4.10 0.45 -1.93
N SER A 78 4.59 -0.71 -1.49
CA SER A 78 4.28 -1.25 -0.16
C SER A 78 4.79 -0.40 1.00
N TRP A 79 6.00 0.17 0.86
CA TRP A 79 6.53 1.12 1.84
C TRP A 79 5.72 2.42 1.87
N LEU A 80 5.34 2.94 0.70
CA LEU A 80 4.43 4.08 0.59
C LEU A 80 3.13 3.79 1.32
N THR A 81 2.48 2.65 1.04
CA THR A 81 1.20 2.28 1.67
C THR A 81 1.27 2.24 3.18
N PHE A 82 2.35 1.70 3.74
CA PHE A 82 2.52 1.69 5.19
C PHE A 82 2.77 3.09 5.75
N ALA A 83 3.56 3.92 5.08
CA ALA A 83 3.76 5.31 5.49
C ALA A 83 2.47 6.14 5.43
N LEU A 84 1.66 5.97 4.38
CA LEU A 84 0.35 6.61 4.27
C LEU A 84 -0.59 6.16 5.40
N ASN A 85 -0.58 4.88 5.76
CA ASN A 85 -1.35 4.40 6.91
C ASN A 85 -0.90 5.06 8.23
N ARG A 86 0.40 5.31 8.40
CA ARG A 86 0.91 6.03 9.59
C ARG A 86 0.44 7.48 9.64
N GLU A 87 0.42 8.15 8.50
CA GLU A 87 0.11 9.59 8.42
C GLU A 87 -1.39 9.90 8.34
N ALA A 88 -2.17 9.01 7.73
CA ALA A 88 -3.58 9.25 7.39
C ALA A 88 -4.51 8.06 7.71
N GLY A 89 -4.07 7.12 8.55
CA GLY A 89 -4.93 6.06 9.09
C GLY A 89 -5.53 5.14 8.01
N LEU A 90 -6.84 4.92 8.08
CA LEU A 90 -7.55 4.05 7.12
C LEU A 90 -7.52 4.63 5.71
N ASP A 91 -7.74 5.93 5.56
CA ASP A 91 -7.78 6.58 4.25
C ASP A 91 -6.43 6.51 3.53
N GLY A 92 -5.34 6.73 4.28
CA GLY A 92 -3.99 6.55 3.77
C GLY A 92 -3.70 5.10 3.35
N LEU A 93 -4.21 4.13 4.11
CA LEU A 93 -4.08 2.71 3.76
C LEU A 93 -4.86 2.38 2.48
N VAL A 94 -6.09 2.88 2.32
CA VAL A 94 -6.88 2.72 1.08
C VAL A 94 -6.13 3.30 -0.11
N ALA A 95 -5.63 4.54 0.02
CA ALA A 95 -4.88 5.21 -1.04
C ALA A 95 -3.66 4.40 -1.49
N GLY A 96 -2.86 3.89 -0.53
CA GLY A 96 -1.71 3.05 -0.85
C GLY A 96 -2.06 1.71 -1.50
N ILE A 97 -3.11 1.04 -1.03
CA ILE A 97 -3.59 -0.22 -1.63
C ILE A 97 -4.00 0.01 -3.10
N GLU A 98 -4.68 1.11 -3.39
CA GLU A 98 -5.05 1.49 -4.75
C GLU A 98 -3.83 1.84 -5.63
N VAL A 99 -2.76 2.40 -5.07
CA VAL A 99 -1.49 2.59 -5.81
C VAL A 99 -0.90 1.24 -6.22
N ILE A 100 -0.80 0.27 -5.30
CA ILE A 100 -0.26 -1.06 -5.59
C ILE A 100 -1.11 -1.76 -6.65
N ARG A 101 -2.43 -1.75 -6.46
CA ARG A 101 -3.36 -2.34 -7.41
C ARG A 101 -3.24 -1.68 -8.78
N GLY A 102 -3.11 -0.35 -8.83
CA GLY A 102 -2.86 0.41 -10.06
C GLY A 102 -1.60 -0.03 -10.80
N ILE A 103 -0.49 -0.26 -10.09
CA ILE A 103 0.75 -0.81 -10.67
C ILE A 103 0.51 -2.20 -11.25
N MET A 104 -0.17 -3.07 -10.50
CA MET A 104 -0.44 -4.44 -10.93
C MET A 104 -1.41 -4.51 -12.11
N GLU A 105 -2.36 -3.59 -12.21
CA GLU A 105 -3.30 -3.53 -13.32
C GLU A 105 -2.63 -3.00 -14.59
N ALA A 106 -1.87 -1.91 -14.49
CA ALA A 106 -1.34 -1.19 -15.65
C ALA A 106 0.06 -1.64 -16.11
N HIS A 107 0.91 -2.09 -15.18
CA HIS A 107 2.35 -2.26 -15.43
C HIS A 107 2.86 -3.66 -15.10
N TRP A 108 1.98 -4.65 -14.92
CA TRP A 108 2.38 -5.97 -14.42
C TRP A 108 3.54 -6.61 -15.16
N GLU A 109 3.57 -6.59 -16.49
CA GLU A 109 4.62 -7.30 -17.24
C GLU A 109 6.02 -6.72 -16.93
N ASP A 110 6.11 -5.39 -16.82
CA ASP A 110 7.37 -4.67 -16.78
C ASP A 110 7.71 -4.07 -15.40
N CYS A 111 6.80 -4.11 -14.43
CA CYS A 111 7.02 -3.57 -13.09
C CYS A 111 8.10 -4.31 -12.31
N PHE A 112 8.58 -3.67 -11.24
CA PHE A 112 9.65 -4.18 -10.41
C PHE A 112 9.11 -4.76 -9.08
N PRO A 113 9.67 -5.85 -8.54
CA PRO A 113 10.74 -6.68 -9.10
C PRO A 113 10.34 -7.37 -10.43
N PRO A 114 11.29 -7.75 -11.31
CA PRO A 114 10.96 -8.32 -12.62
C PRO A 114 10.07 -9.56 -12.55
N ILE A 115 9.22 -9.79 -13.55
CA ILE A 115 8.22 -10.89 -13.57
C ILE A 115 8.79 -12.29 -13.30
N LYS A 116 10.03 -12.54 -13.72
CA LYS A 116 10.77 -13.78 -13.42
C LYS A 116 11.05 -14.01 -11.92
N ARG A 117 10.83 -13.00 -11.08
CA ARG A 117 10.96 -13.04 -9.62
C ARG A 117 9.58 -12.99 -8.95
N MET A 118 8.65 -13.84 -9.38
CA MET A 118 7.26 -13.85 -8.90
C MET A 118 7.14 -13.86 -7.36
N ARG A 119 7.94 -14.70 -6.68
CA ARG A 119 7.98 -14.73 -5.20
C ARG A 119 8.38 -13.39 -4.57
N ALA A 120 9.24 -12.61 -5.23
CA ALA A 120 9.62 -11.29 -4.75
C ALA A 120 8.51 -10.26 -4.97
N ARG A 121 7.73 -10.36 -6.07
CA ARG A 121 6.52 -9.54 -6.26
C ARG A 121 5.47 -9.84 -5.21
N VAL A 122 5.15 -11.13 -5.01
CA VAL A 122 4.21 -11.58 -3.98
C VAL A 122 4.66 -11.12 -2.60
N GLY A 123 5.92 -11.37 -2.23
CA GLY A 123 6.45 -10.94 -0.93
C GLY A 123 6.47 -9.43 -0.73
N ALA A 124 6.64 -8.63 -1.80
CA ALA A 124 6.54 -7.19 -1.71
C ALA A 124 5.11 -6.74 -1.34
N VAL A 125 4.08 -7.35 -1.94
CA VAL A 125 2.68 -7.02 -1.65
C VAL A 125 2.26 -7.57 -0.26
N GLU A 126 2.66 -8.78 0.08
CA GLU A 126 2.37 -9.41 1.39
C GLU A 126 3.04 -8.70 2.57
N TRP A 127 4.14 -7.98 2.33
CA TRP A 127 4.85 -7.20 3.36
C TRP A 127 3.95 -6.27 4.17
N ILE A 128 2.90 -5.73 3.55
CA ILE A 128 1.91 -4.85 4.19
C ILE A 128 1.02 -5.65 5.12
N ALA A 129 0.58 -6.84 4.69
CA ALA A 129 -0.34 -7.66 5.46
C ALA A 129 0.23 -8.04 6.82
N GLU A 130 1.51 -8.40 6.84
CA GLU A 130 2.25 -8.73 8.06
C GLU A 130 2.33 -7.57 9.05
N ARG A 131 2.25 -6.32 8.58
CA ARG A 131 2.49 -5.11 9.40
C ARG A 131 1.22 -4.40 9.80
N VAL A 132 0.26 -4.32 8.90
CA VAL A 132 -1.01 -3.65 9.12
C VAL A 132 -2.03 -4.58 9.75
N GLY A 133 -2.02 -5.88 9.40
CA GLY A 133 -2.99 -6.86 9.92
C GLY A 133 -3.16 -6.84 11.44
N PRO A 134 -2.08 -6.85 12.23
CA PRO A 134 -2.17 -6.77 13.69
C PRO A 134 -2.86 -5.49 14.20
N THR A 135 -2.69 -4.36 13.52
CA THR A 135 -3.26 -3.07 13.93
C THR A 135 -4.77 -2.98 13.70
N LEU A 136 -5.29 -3.76 12.76
CA LEU A 136 -6.73 -3.79 12.45
C LEU A 136 -7.53 -4.50 13.55
N ALA A 137 -6.90 -5.42 14.28
CA ALA A 137 -7.57 -6.16 15.35
C ALA A 137 -8.05 -5.26 16.51
N ASP A 138 -7.42 -4.09 16.68
CA ASP A 138 -7.72 -3.14 17.76
C ASP A 138 -8.75 -2.07 17.37
N ILE A 139 -9.23 -2.07 16.11
CA ILE A 139 -10.21 -1.09 15.64
C ILE A 139 -11.58 -1.37 16.27
N THR A 140 -12.12 -0.35 16.93
CA THR A 140 -13.53 -0.33 17.35
C THR A 140 -14.35 0.38 16.27
N VAL A 141 -15.37 -0.32 15.75
CA VAL A 141 -16.25 0.24 14.71
C VAL A 141 -17.16 1.32 15.31
N SER A 142 -17.27 2.45 14.63
CA SER A 142 -18.14 3.57 14.96
C SER A 142 -18.76 4.16 13.68
N PRO A 143 -19.81 5.00 13.79
CA PRO A 143 -20.35 5.71 12.62
C PRO A 143 -19.28 6.53 11.88
N ASP A 144 -18.32 7.11 12.61
CA ASP A 144 -17.28 7.97 12.03
C ASP A 144 -16.25 7.21 11.18
N ASN A 145 -16.06 5.91 11.39
CA ASN A 145 -15.07 5.11 10.66
C ASN A 145 -15.67 3.98 9.80
N ALA A 146 -17.00 3.81 9.84
CA ALA A 146 -17.69 2.74 9.12
C ALA A 146 -17.43 2.80 7.61
N GLU A 147 -17.54 3.99 7.01
CA GLU A 147 -17.30 4.19 5.58
C GLU A 147 -15.85 3.83 5.20
N GLY A 148 -14.87 4.30 5.97
CA GLY A 148 -13.45 3.99 5.75
C GLY A 148 -13.12 2.50 5.89
N ILE A 149 -13.79 1.80 6.82
CA ILE A 149 -13.64 0.34 6.98
C ILE A 149 -14.19 -0.41 5.76
N VAL A 150 -15.36 0.00 5.24
CA VAL A 150 -15.95 -0.60 4.04
C VAL A 150 -15.04 -0.38 2.83
N ALA A 151 -14.60 0.86 2.62
CA ALA A 151 -13.68 1.21 1.52
C ALA A 151 -12.37 0.42 1.60
N LEU A 152 -11.80 0.27 2.81
CA LEU A 152 -10.59 -0.52 3.02
C LEU A 152 -10.80 -2.01 2.72
N PHE A 153 -11.92 -2.59 3.13
CA PHE A 153 -12.23 -3.97 2.76
C PHE A 153 -12.29 -4.14 1.25
N GLU A 154 -13.00 -3.26 0.54
CA GLU A 154 -13.16 -3.34 -0.92
C GLU A 154 -11.82 -3.20 -1.64
N ALA A 155 -10.96 -2.26 -1.21
CA ALA A 155 -9.64 -2.06 -1.77
C ALA A 155 -8.74 -3.30 -1.57
N VAL A 156 -8.70 -3.85 -0.35
CA VAL A 156 -7.88 -5.04 -0.04
C VAL A 156 -8.39 -6.29 -0.75
N ASP A 157 -9.71 -6.49 -0.83
CA ASP A 157 -10.32 -7.61 -1.56
C ASP A 157 -10.06 -7.51 -3.08
N GLY A 158 -10.11 -6.30 -3.63
CA GLY A 158 -9.71 -6.03 -5.01
C GLY A 158 -8.23 -6.34 -5.28
N LEU A 159 -7.35 -5.93 -4.37
CA LEU A 159 -5.91 -6.22 -4.48
C LEU A 159 -5.62 -7.72 -4.35
N ASP A 160 -6.22 -8.42 -3.39
CA ASP A 160 -6.05 -9.87 -3.18
C ASP A 160 -6.47 -10.68 -4.42
N ARG A 161 -7.63 -10.34 -5.01
CA ARG A 161 -8.09 -10.94 -6.27
C ARG A 161 -7.08 -10.71 -7.40
N THR A 162 -6.65 -9.46 -7.57
CA THR A 162 -5.69 -9.09 -8.63
C THR A 162 -4.36 -9.83 -8.44
N LEU A 163 -3.91 -10.00 -7.20
CA LEU A 163 -2.70 -10.75 -6.86
C LEU A 163 -2.87 -12.23 -7.16
N GLY A 164 -3.97 -12.85 -6.74
CA GLY A 164 -4.26 -14.25 -7.00
C GLY A 164 -4.37 -14.60 -8.49
N GLU A 165 -4.92 -13.70 -9.31
CA GLU A 165 -5.01 -13.86 -10.76
C GLU A 165 -3.64 -13.78 -11.45
N LYS A 166 -2.73 -12.94 -10.94
CA LYS A 166 -1.45 -12.63 -11.57
C LYS A 166 -0.27 -13.45 -11.05
N ALA A 167 -0.34 -13.96 -9.83
CA ALA A 167 0.73 -14.70 -9.16
C ALA A 167 0.88 -16.14 -9.68
N ASP A 168 1.20 -16.28 -10.97
CA ASP A 168 1.35 -17.60 -11.61
C ASP A 168 2.38 -18.49 -10.88
N GLY A 169 1.97 -19.70 -10.56
CA GLY A 169 2.80 -20.70 -9.87
C GLY A 169 3.24 -20.34 -8.44
N VAL A 170 2.72 -19.27 -7.85
CA VAL A 170 3.03 -18.86 -6.47
C VAL A 170 1.73 -18.62 -5.71
N GLN A 171 1.53 -19.35 -4.60
CA GLN A 171 0.44 -19.06 -3.70
C GLN A 171 0.65 -17.66 -3.10
N ALA A 172 -0.32 -16.77 -3.30
CA ALA A 172 -0.31 -15.40 -2.82
C ALA A 172 -1.63 -15.11 -2.12
N SER A 173 -1.59 -14.45 -0.96
CA SER A 173 -2.80 -14.05 -0.26
C SER A 173 -2.58 -12.91 0.73
N LEU A 174 -3.53 -12.00 0.78
CA LEU A 174 -3.69 -10.97 1.82
C LEU A 174 -4.67 -11.41 2.91
N GLY A 175 -4.79 -12.73 3.15
CA GLY A 175 -5.70 -13.32 4.12
C GLY A 175 -5.57 -12.75 5.54
N ASP A 176 -4.34 -12.39 5.95
CA ASP A 176 -4.08 -11.80 7.27
C ASP A 176 -4.64 -10.38 7.43
N LEU A 177 -4.87 -9.65 6.31
CA LEU A 177 -5.63 -8.40 6.31
C LEU A 177 -7.12 -8.65 6.15
N LEU A 178 -7.49 -9.52 5.21
CA LEU A 178 -8.90 -9.77 4.88
C LEU A 178 -9.67 -10.37 6.06
N ARG A 179 -9.05 -11.26 6.85
CA ARG A 179 -9.74 -11.92 7.96
C ARG A 179 -10.25 -10.93 9.02
N PRO A 180 -9.44 -10.05 9.61
CA PRO A 180 -9.97 -9.04 10.54
C PRO A 180 -10.90 -8.05 9.82
N LEU A 181 -10.63 -7.64 8.58
CA LEU A 181 -11.48 -6.70 7.84
C LEU A 181 -12.88 -7.23 7.56
N ARG A 182 -13.07 -8.54 7.33
CA ARG A 182 -14.41 -9.12 7.15
C ARG A 182 -15.29 -8.90 8.37
N ASN A 183 -14.74 -9.04 9.58
CA ASN A 183 -15.48 -8.80 10.81
C ASN A 183 -15.80 -7.32 10.99
N LEU A 184 -14.80 -6.45 10.80
CA LEU A 184 -14.97 -5.00 10.90
C LEU A 184 -16.00 -4.49 9.90
N LYS A 185 -15.95 -4.96 8.65
CA LYS A 185 -16.91 -4.57 7.60
C LYS A 185 -18.33 -4.97 7.97
N ARG A 186 -18.55 -6.20 8.43
CA ARG A 186 -19.89 -6.66 8.84
C ARG A 186 -20.47 -5.75 9.92
N ASP A 187 -19.65 -5.37 10.90
CA ASP A 187 -20.08 -4.52 12.00
C ASP A 187 -20.29 -3.06 11.51
N ALA A 188 -19.50 -2.58 10.55
CA ALA A 188 -19.66 -1.27 9.90
C ALA A 188 -20.94 -1.19 9.06
N ASP A 189 -21.23 -2.21 8.25
CA ASP A 189 -22.46 -2.31 7.45
C ASP A 189 -23.69 -2.24 8.37
N PHE A 190 -23.65 -2.95 9.50
CA PHE A 190 -24.76 -2.94 10.48
C PHE A 190 -25.01 -1.56 11.09
N ILE A 191 -23.94 -0.81 11.41
CA ILE A 191 -24.07 0.56 11.92
C ILE A 191 -24.63 1.49 10.82
N ALA A 192 -24.21 1.32 9.57
CA ALA A 192 -24.72 2.13 8.45
C ALA A 192 -26.22 1.89 8.23
N GLU A 193 -26.69 0.65 8.32
CA GLU A 193 -28.11 0.29 8.19
C GLU A 193 -28.99 0.84 9.32
N GLN A 194 -28.44 1.02 10.53
CA GLN A 194 -29.19 1.59 11.66
C GLN A 194 -29.31 3.11 11.64
N ASN A 195 -28.44 3.80 10.89
CA ASN A 195 -28.38 5.25 10.79
C ASN A 195 -28.97 5.80 9.47
N ALA A 196 -29.49 4.93 8.60
CA ALA A 196 -30.16 5.25 7.34
C ALA A 196 -31.68 5.42 7.52
#